data_AF-A0A7J5BUW7-F1
#
_entry.id   AF-A0A7J5BUW7-F1
#
_cell.length_a   1.000
_cell.length_b   1.000
_cell.length_c   1.000
_cell.angle_alpha   90.00
_cell.angle_beta   90.00
_cell.angle_gamma   90.00
#
_symmetry.space_group_name_H-M   'P 1'
#
loop_
_entity.id
_entity.type
_entity.pdbx_description
1 polymer ?
#
loop_
_entity_poly.entity_id
_entity_poly.type
_entity_poly.pdbx_seq_one_letter_code
_entity_poly.pdbx_strand_id
1 'polypeptide(L)'
;MREGSGFTSQQWLNGLLPEVDSARSVLASADRLLRQDGALERDLDAVLATYSIGIERLMKLALGTAAVSRGEGWPKKMGFTRDGWGHALDEMDERLRSELREAIESGDWDRKRLLRSWICTLDNDPVWAAVVRTLRNYADTGRYHHLDQVSGKEVSSRSSRTMWDEAERAAIASSPLLSAHHQRTIEGADFAPFERELRAEVADSIKRWVSIVCLFGFHGVLGEDWRVIGASALPDDALPVRVLPSCEAQA
;
A
#
# COMPACT_ATOMS: atom_id res chain seq x y z
N MET A 1 6.82 -30.02 -8.33
CA MET A 1 5.76 -29.48 -7.44
C MET A 1 6.49 -29.01 -6.20
N ARG A 2 6.30 -27.76 -5.77
CA ARG A 2 6.89 -27.34 -4.48
C ARG A 2 6.16 -28.06 -3.37
N GLU A 3 6.91 -28.73 -2.51
CA GLU A 3 6.35 -29.43 -1.36
C GLU A 3 5.59 -28.41 -0.49
N GLY A 4 4.31 -28.68 -0.20
CA GLY A 4 3.45 -27.78 0.58
C GLY A 4 2.75 -26.65 -0.18
N SER A 5 2.98 -26.46 -1.49
CA SER A 5 2.26 -25.44 -2.27
C SER A 5 0.86 -25.90 -2.68
N GLY A 6 -0.13 -25.03 -2.50
CA GLY A 6 -1.49 -25.26 -2.99
C GLY A 6 -1.68 -24.99 -4.49
N PHE A 7 -0.62 -24.52 -5.18
CA PHE A 7 -0.64 -24.18 -6.60
C PHE A 7 -0.01 -25.26 -7.48
N THR A 8 -0.60 -25.46 -8.65
CA THR A 8 0.06 -26.22 -9.73
C THR A 8 1.29 -25.48 -10.28
N SER A 9 2.23 -26.21 -10.89
CA SER A 9 3.39 -25.60 -11.55
C SER A 9 2.99 -24.54 -12.60
N GLN A 10 1.88 -24.76 -13.31
CA GLN A 10 1.38 -23.82 -14.30
C GLN A 10 0.84 -22.54 -13.67
N GLN A 11 0.04 -22.65 -12.60
CA GLN A 11 -0.45 -21.48 -11.85
C GLN A 11 0.72 -20.67 -11.25
N TRP A 12 1.77 -21.36 -10.81
CA TRP A 12 2.96 -20.72 -10.28
C TRP A 12 3.73 -19.93 -11.33
N LEU A 13 4.13 -20.60 -12.42
CA LEU A 13 5.01 -20.03 -13.44
C LEU A 13 4.31 -19.02 -14.34
N ASN A 14 3.04 -19.25 -14.67
CA ASN A 14 2.31 -18.42 -15.64
C ASN A 14 1.32 -17.45 -14.98
N GLY A 15 1.05 -17.60 -13.69
CA GLY A 15 0.13 -16.74 -12.94
C GLY A 15 0.86 -15.93 -11.87
N LEU A 16 1.31 -16.61 -10.81
CA LEU A 16 1.84 -15.94 -9.62
C LEU A 16 3.12 -15.14 -9.88
N LEU A 17 4.14 -15.74 -10.49
CA LEU A 17 5.42 -15.04 -10.70
C LEU A 17 5.27 -13.79 -11.60
N PRO A 18 4.57 -13.85 -12.76
CA PRO A 18 4.32 -12.66 -13.56
C PRO A 18 3.55 -11.57 -12.80
N GLU A 19 2.57 -11.93 -11.98
CA GLU A 19 1.82 -10.94 -11.19
C GLU A 19 2.68 -10.30 -10.10
N VAL A 20 3.57 -11.07 -9.46
CA VAL A 20 4.56 -10.55 -8.49
C VAL A 20 5.50 -9.55 -9.17
N ASP A 21 6.06 -9.90 -10.33
CA ASP A 21 6.94 -9.02 -11.09
C ASP A 21 6.19 -7.76 -11.54
N SER A 22 4.92 -7.90 -11.94
CA SER A 22 4.10 -6.78 -12.34
C SER A 22 3.76 -5.87 -11.17
N ALA A 23 3.38 -6.40 -10.00
CA ALA A 23 3.13 -5.62 -8.80
C ALA A 23 4.39 -4.84 -8.38
N ARG A 24 5.55 -5.50 -8.33
CA ARG A 24 6.84 -4.88 -8.01
C ARG A 24 7.19 -3.75 -8.98
N SER A 25 7.09 -4.00 -10.29
CA SER A 25 7.45 -3.03 -11.32
C SER A 25 6.52 -1.81 -11.34
N VAL A 26 5.22 -2.03 -11.14
CA VAL A 26 4.21 -0.96 -11.07
C VAL A 26 4.44 -0.10 -9.82
N LEU A 27 4.68 -0.70 -8.65
CA LEU A 27 4.98 0.03 -7.42
C LEU A 27 6.26 0.86 -7.54
N ALA A 28 7.33 0.29 -8.11
CA ALA A 28 8.57 1.02 -8.35
C ALA A 28 8.38 2.19 -9.34
N SER A 29 7.51 2.02 -10.34
CA SER A 29 7.17 3.11 -11.27
C SER A 29 6.35 4.20 -10.60
N ALA A 30 5.39 3.85 -9.75
CA ALA A 30 4.60 4.80 -8.98
C ALA A 30 5.46 5.63 -8.02
N ASP A 31 6.42 5.00 -7.33
CA ASP A 31 7.36 5.73 -6.46
C ASP A 31 8.24 6.71 -7.22
N ARG A 32 8.76 6.30 -8.39
CA ARG A 32 9.50 7.23 -9.27
C ARG A 32 8.65 8.41 -9.72
N LEU A 33 7.39 8.17 -10.10
CA LEU A 33 6.47 9.24 -10.50
C LEU A 33 6.18 10.21 -9.35
N LEU A 34 6.03 9.72 -8.12
CA LEU A 34 5.79 10.58 -6.96
C LEU A 34 7.05 11.40 -6.61
N ARG A 35 8.25 10.83 -6.77
CA ARG A 35 9.51 11.49 -6.39
C ARG A 35 10.14 12.33 -7.49
N GLN A 36 9.61 12.33 -8.72
CA GLN A 36 10.20 13.08 -9.82
C GLN A 36 10.11 14.60 -9.60
N ASP A 37 11.08 15.32 -10.16
CA ASP A 37 11.04 16.78 -10.21
C ASP A 37 9.92 17.30 -11.13
N GLY A 38 9.43 18.52 -10.86
CA GLY A 38 8.31 19.13 -11.57
C GLY A 38 7.03 19.15 -10.73
N ALA A 39 5.95 19.77 -11.23
CA ALA A 39 4.72 20.00 -10.47
C ALA A 39 3.87 18.73 -10.32
N LEU A 40 3.55 18.33 -9.08
CA LEU A 40 2.78 17.11 -8.78
C LEU A 40 1.39 17.17 -9.38
N GLU A 41 0.80 18.37 -9.39
CA GLU A 41 -0.55 18.60 -9.89
C GLU A 41 -0.75 18.05 -11.31
N ARG A 42 0.28 18.16 -12.16
CA ARG A 42 0.23 17.63 -13.54
C ARG A 42 0.23 16.10 -13.58
N ASP A 43 0.94 15.48 -12.64
CA ASP A 43 1.26 14.05 -12.69
C ASP A 43 0.46 13.24 -11.64
N LEU A 44 -0.39 13.89 -10.83
CA LEU A 44 -1.10 13.29 -9.71
C LEU A 44 -2.00 12.14 -10.15
N ASP A 45 -2.76 12.29 -11.24
CA ASP A 45 -3.60 11.20 -11.73
C ASP A 45 -2.78 9.96 -12.12
N ALA A 46 -1.61 10.16 -12.72
CA ALA A 46 -0.70 9.07 -13.06
C ALA A 46 -0.14 8.40 -11.79
N VAL A 47 0.25 9.19 -10.79
CA VAL A 47 0.69 8.69 -9.47
C VAL A 47 -0.40 7.84 -8.83
N LEU A 48 -1.63 8.35 -8.75
CA LEU A 48 -2.76 7.67 -8.10
C LEU A 48 -3.16 6.39 -8.85
N ALA A 49 -3.25 6.43 -10.18
CA ALA A 49 -3.55 5.25 -10.98
C ALA A 49 -2.50 4.15 -10.80
N THR A 50 -1.23 4.53 -10.85
CA THR A 50 -0.12 3.56 -10.78
C THR A 50 -0.03 2.95 -9.39
N TYR A 51 -0.14 3.76 -8.32
CA TYR A 51 -0.20 3.23 -6.95
C TYR A 51 -1.45 2.38 -6.71
N SER A 52 -2.63 2.79 -7.16
CA SER A 52 -3.85 2.02 -6.92
C SER A 52 -3.75 0.62 -7.52
N ILE A 53 -3.20 0.51 -8.74
CA ILE A 53 -3.00 -0.79 -9.41
C ILE A 53 -1.94 -1.63 -8.68
N GLY A 54 -0.79 -1.04 -8.35
CA GLY A 54 0.31 -1.75 -7.70
C GLY A 54 -0.04 -2.29 -6.32
N ILE A 55 -0.66 -1.44 -5.49
CA ILE A 55 -1.12 -1.79 -4.14
C ILE A 55 -2.22 -2.85 -4.20
N GLU A 56 -3.20 -2.69 -5.07
CA GLU A 56 -4.29 -3.67 -5.25
C GLU A 56 -3.74 -5.04 -5.62
N ARG A 57 -2.80 -5.12 -6.57
CA ARG A 57 -2.16 -6.39 -6.95
C ARG A 57 -1.41 -7.01 -5.78
N LEU A 58 -0.64 -6.22 -5.03
CA LEU A 58 0.12 -6.73 -3.89
C LEU A 58 -0.78 -7.30 -2.80
N MET A 59 -1.86 -6.59 -2.44
CA MET A 59 -2.86 -7.07 -1.46
C MET A 59 -3.52 -8.37 -1.93
N LYS A 60 -3.89 -8.45 -3.21
CA LYS A 60 -4.50 -9.64 -3.79
C LYS A 60 -3.58 -10.84 -3.78
N LEU A 61 -2.30 -10.65 -4.11
CA LEU A 61 -1.30 -11.71 -4.03
C LEU A 61 -1.12 -12.20 -2.58
N ALA A 62 -0.98 -11.28 -1.62
CA ALA A 62 -0.82 -11.63 -0.21
C ALA A 62 -2.04 -12.38 0.35
N LEU A 63 -3.25 -11.83 0.18
CA LEU A 63 -4.49 -12.46 0.65
C LEU A 63 -4.82 -13.76 -0.09
N GLY A 64 -4.57 -13.81 -1.40
CA GLY A 64 -4.89 -14.97 -2.23
C GLY A 64 -3.98 -16.15 -1.93
N THR A 65 -2.68 -15.90 -1.74
CA THR A 65 -1.73 -16.95 -1.34
C THR A 65 -1.94 -17.42 0.09
N ALA A 66 -2.33 -16.52 1.00
CA ALA A 66 -2.73 -16.89 2.36
C ALA A 66 -3.94 -17.84 2.36
N ALA A 67 -4.99 -17.52 1.60
CA ALA A 67 -6.18 -18.37 1.47
C ALA A 67 -5.86 -19.75 0.87
N VAL A 68 -5.03 -19.80 -0.18
CA VAL A 68 -4.59 -21.06 -0.78
C VAL A 68 -3.76 -21.89 0.20
N SER A 69 -2.87 -21.26 0.97
CA SER A 69 -2.06 -21.94 2.00
C SER A 69 -2.92 -22.57 3.11
N ARG A 70 -4.12 -22.04 3.36
CA ARG A 70 -5.11 -22.61 4.30
C ARG A 70 -6.02 -23.66 3.67
N GLY A 71 -5.87 -23.96 2.39
CA GLY A 71 -6.72 -24.90 1.67
C GLY A 71 -8.09 -24.34 1.24
N GLU A 72 -8.31 -23.03 1.34
CA GLU A 72 -9.56 -22.38 0.92
C GLU A 72 -9.65 -22.19 -0.61
N GLY A 73 -8.51 -22.29 -1.29
CA GLY A 73 -8.36 -21.97 -2.71
C GLY A 73 -8.29 -20.46 -2.97
N TRP A 74 -8.09 -20.08 -4.23
CA TRP A 74 -8.01 -18.68 -4.61
C TRP A 74 -9.38 -17.98 -4.43
N PRO A 75 -9.47 -16.81 -3.77
CA PRO A 75 -10.75 -16.18 -3.49
C PRO A 75 -11.51 -15.81 -4.78
N LYS A 76 -12.71 -16.40 -4.94
CA LYS A 76 -13.53 -16.24 -6.16
C LYS A 76 -13.92 -14.78 -6.43
N LYS A 77 -14.01 -13.96 -5.38
CA LYS A 77 -14.45 -12.56 -5.47
C LYS A 77 -13.35 -11.54 -5.71
N MET A 78 -12.10 -11.98 -5.80
CA MET A 78 -10.95 -11.08 -5.83
C MET A 78 -10.93 -10.15 -7.05
N GLY A 79 -11.48 -10.57 -8.20
CA GLY A 79 -11.50 -9.79 -9.44
C GLY A 79 -12.77 -8.96 -9.69
N PHE A 80 -13.84 -9.13 -8.92
CA PHE A 80 -15.11 -8.42 -9.20
C PHE A 80 -15.12 -7.06 -8.53
N THR A 81 -15.57 -6.03 -9.25
CA THR A 81 -15.58 -4.64 -8.74
C THR A 81 -16.82 -4.30 -7.92
N ARG A 82 -17.99 -4.82 -8.30
CA ARG A 82 -19.27 -4.45 -7.67
C ARG A 82 -19.60 -5.25 -6.40
N ASP A 83 -19.23 -6.53 -6.37
CA ASP A 83 -19.53 -7.48 -5.28
C ASP A 83 -18.27 -8.20 -4.76
N GLY A 84 -17.09 -7.68 -5.10
CA GLY A 84 -15.79 -8.28 -4.83
C GLY A 84 -14.73 -7.25 -4.50
N TRP A 85 -13.45 -7.64 -4.59
CA TRP A 85 -12.33 -6.81 -4.11
C TRP A 85 -11.65 -5.98 -5.20
N GLY A 86 -12.27 -5.86 -6.38
CA GLY A 86 -11.80 -4.94 -7.40
C GLY A 86 -12.07 -3.51 -6.95
N HIS A 87 -11.05 -2.81 -6.45
CA HIS A 87 -11.06 -1.40 -6.01
C HIS A 87 -11.35 -1.09 -4.52
N ALA A 88 -11.68 -2.09 -3.70
CA ALA A 88 -11.90 -1.90 -2.26
C ALA A 88 -10.57 -1.90 -1.46
N LEU A 89 -9.65 -0.98 -1.77
CA LEU A 89 -8.27 -1.01 -1.25
C LEU A 89 -8.19 -0.86 0.27
N ASP A 90 -9.02 -0.02 0.88
CA ASP A 90 -9.09 0.16 2.33
C ASP A 90 -9.68 -1.07 3.04
N GLU A 91 -10.71 -1.69 2.47
CA GLU A 91 -11.26 -2.95 2.98
C GLU A 91 -10.26 -4.11 2.86
N MET A 92 -9.51 -4.19 1.74
CA MET A 92 -8.45 -5.19 1.56
C MET A 92 -7.29 -4.96 2.53
N ASP A 93 -6.90 -3.71 2.77
CA ASP A 93 -5.89 -3.36 3.77
C ASP A 93 -6.30 -3.80 5.18
N GLU A 94 -7.52 -3.46 5.60
CA GLU A 94 -8.03 -3.85 6.92
C GLU A 94 -8.11 -5.38 7.07
N ARG A 95 -8.54 -6.08 6.02
CA ARG A 95 -8.54 -7.54 6.01
C ARG A 95 -7.14 -8.11 6.11
N LEU A 96 -6.20 -7.60 5.31
CA LEU A 96 -4.81 -8.06 5.34
C LEU A 96 -4.19 -7.83 6.72
N ARG A 97 -4.40 -6.66 7.32
CA ARG A 97 -3.94 -6.36 8.69
C ARG A 97 -4.59 -7.28 9.72
N SER A 98 -5.86 -7.61 9.57
CA SER A 98 -6.56 -8.56 10.44
C SER A 98 -6.01 -9.98 10.33
N GLU A 99 -5.77 -10.47 9.11
CA GLU A 99 -5.17 -11.79 8.84
C GLU A 99 -3.75 -11.87 9.42
N LEU A 100 -2.95 -10.82 9.25
CA LEU A 100 -1.62 -10.72 9.86
C LEU A 100 -1.70 -10.76 11.39
N ARG A 101 -2.61 -9.99 12.00
CA ARG A 101 -2.78 -9.95 13.46
C ARG A 101 -3.17 -11.32 14.00
N GLU A 102 -4.14 -11.99 13.38
CA GLU A 102 -4.59 -13.33 13.77
C GLU A 102 -3.47 -14.36 13.63
N ALA A 103 -2.73 -14.33 12.52
CA ALA A 103 -1.61 -15.24 12.29
C ALA A 103 -0.46 -15.01 13.29
N ILE A 104 -0.14 -13.75 13.61
CA ILE A 104 0.87 -13.41 14.62
C ILE A 104 0.46 -13.91 16.00
N GLU A 105 -0.80 -13.69 16.40
CA GLU A 105 -1.28 -14.07 17.72
C GLU A 105 -1.42 -15.58 17.90
N SER A 106 -1.94 -16.29 16.90
CA SER A 106 -2.13 -17.74 16.95
C SER A 106 -0.84 -18.55 16.75
N GLY A 107 0.13 -18.01 16.00
CA GLY A 107 1.39 -18.69 15.71
C GLY A 107 2.47 -18.54 16.80
N ASP A 108 3.39 -19.50 16.82
CA ASP A 108 4.61 -19.48 17.63
C ASP A 108 5.80 -19.06 16.75
N TRP A 109 6.09 -17.76 16.74
CA TRP A 109 7.09 -17.16 15.86
C TRP A 109 8.32 -16.74 16.65
N ASP A 110 9.51 -17.14 16.19
CA ASP A 110 10.80 -16.75 16.81
C ASP A 110 10.94 -15.23 17.04
N ARG A 111 10.32 -14.42 16.15
CA ARG A 111 10.35 -12.96 16.20
C ARG A 111 8.98 -12.32 16.44
N LYS A 112 8.11 -12.96 17.23
CA LYS A 112 6.73 -12.49 17.49
C LYS A 112 6.64 -11.02 17.94
N ARG A 113 7.58 -10.53 18.76
CA ARG A 113 7.62 -9.11 19.18
C ARG A 113 7.88 -8.16 18.02
N LEU A 114 8.92 -8.41 17.22
CA LEU A 114 9.18 -7.65 15.99
C LEU A 114 7.94 -7.62 15.07
N LEU A 115 7.29 -8.77 14.86
CA LEU A 115 6.08 -8.86 14.04
C LEU A 115 4.93 -8.02 14.61
N ARG A 116 4.74 -8.00 15.93
CA ARG A 116 3.79 -7.12 16.63
C ARG A 116 4.11 -5.64 16.45
N SER A 117 5.38 -5.27 16.49
CA SER A 117 5.80 -3.89 16.25
C SER A 117 5.51 -3.42 14.82
N TRP A 118 5.62 -4.32 13.83
CA TRP A 118 5.29 -4.02 12.44
C TRP A 118 3.79 -3.84 12.23
N ILE A 119 2.95 -4.72 12.80
CA ILE A 119 1.48 -4.53 12.69
C ILE A 119 1.04 -3.26 13.43
N CYS A 120 1.61 -2.96 14.60
CA CYS A 120 1.38 -1.69 15.30
C CYS A 120 1.77 -0.48 14.42
N THR A 121 2.91 -0.57 13.73
CA THR A 121 3.38 0.48 12.80
C THR A 121 2.36 0.72 11.70
N LEU A 122 1.81 -0.35 11.10
CA LEU A 122 0.76 -0.21 10.08
C LEU A 122 -0.53 0.39 10.64
N ASP A 123 -0.96 -0.06 11.82
CA ASP A 123 -2.19 0.39 12.47
C ASP A 123 -2.13 1.86 12.91
N ASN A 124 -0.93 2.40 13.10
CA ASN A 124 -0.71 3.75 13.62
C ASN A 124 -0.02 4.69 12.61
N ASP A 125 0.07 4.32 11.33
CA ASP A 125 0.58 5.20 10.27
C ASP A 125 -0.56 6.06 9.70
N PRO A 126 -0.70 7.34 10.13
CA PRO A 126 -1.80 8.20 9.68
C PRO A 126 -1.65 8.60 8.20
N VAL A 127 -0.43 8.59 7.66
CA VAL A 127 -0.16 8.93 6.26
C VAL A 127 -0.66 7.79 5.39
N TRP A 128 -0.30 6.54 5.72
CA TRP A 128 -0.83 5.37 5.02
C TRP A 128 -2.35 5.32 5.06
N ALA A 129 -2.95 5.55 6.23
CA ALA A 129 -4.41 5.55 6.39
C ALA A 129 -5.10 6.56 5.46
N ALA A 130 -4.52 7.75 5.27
CA ALA A 130 -5.04 8.75 4.33
C ALA A 130 -4.78 8.36 2.86
N VAL A 131 -3.61 7.81 2.56
CA VAL A 131 -3.25 7.35 1.21
C VAL A 131 -4.17 6.24 0.74
N VAL A 132 -4.37 5.18 1.52
CA VAL A 132 -5.17 4.02 1.08
C VAL A 132 -6.63 4.41 0.77
N ARG A 133 -7.21 5.33 1.56
CA ARG A 133 -8.54 5.89 1.26
C ARG A 133 -8.56 6.71 -0.02
N THR A 134 -7.49 7.46 -0.28
CA THR A 134 -7.35 8.25 -1.51
C THR A 134 -7.24 7.35 -2.73
N LEU A 135 -6.43 6.30 -2.66
CA LEU A 135 -6.29 5.31 -3.74
C LEU A 135 -7.58 4.54 -3.98
N ARG A 136 -8.30 4.15 -2.92
CA ARG A 136 -9.65 3.56 -3.02
C ARG A 136 -10.61 4.50 -3.73
N ASN A 137 -10.70 5.76 -3.30
CA ASN A 137 -11.58 6.75 -3.94
C ASN A 137 -11.22 6.91 -5.41
N TYR A 138 -9.94 7.06 -5.74
CA TYR A 138 -9.47 7.17 -7.12
C TYR A 138 -9.89 5.95 -7.98
N ALA A 139 -9.69 4.74 -7.46
CA ALA A 139 -10.00 3.49 -8.14
C ALA A 139 -11.50 3.25 -8.34
N ASP A 140 -12.34 3.73 -7.42
CA ASP A 140 -13.79 3.55 -7.44
C ASP A 140 -14.49 4.62 -8.31
N THR A 141 -14.44 5.89 -7.88
CA THR A 141 -15.24 6.98 -8.48
C THR A 141 -14.46 8.27 -8.74
N GLY A 142 -13.38 8.52 -8.01
CA GLY A 142 -12.61 9.75 -8.03
C GLY A 142 -11.97 10.06 -9.38
N ARG A 143 -11.52 9.04 -10.13
CA ARG A 143 -10.90 9.23 -11.46
C ARG A 143 -11.86 9.77 -12.53
N TYR A 144 -13.16 9.69 -12.31
CA TYR A 144 -14.18 10.22 -13.22
C TYR A 144 -14.88 11.47 -12.68
N HIS A 145 -14.48 11.97 -11.50
CA HIS A 145 -15.13 13.08 -10.82
C HIS A 145 -15.38 14.29 -11.73
N HIS A 146 -14.36 14.78 -12.43
CA HIS A 146 -14.49 15.93 -13.33
C HIS A 146 -15.27 15.60 -14.61
N LEU A 147 -15.18 14.36 -15.12
CA LEU A 147 -15.98 13.93 -16.28
C LEU A 147 -17.48 13.85 -15.93
N ASP A 148 -17.82 13.40 -14.73
CA ASP A 148 -19.20 13.40 -14.26
C ASP A 148 -19.74 14.83 -14.07
N GLN A 149 -18.92 15.77 -13.59
CA GLN A 149 -19.26 17.20 -13.52
C GLN A 149 -19.56 17.77 -14.93
N VAL A 150 -18.69 17.50 -15.90
CA VAL A 150 -18.88 17.94 -17.30
C VAL A 150 -20.15 17.33 -17.89
N SER A 151 -20.51 16.10 -17.50
CA SER A 151 -21.74 15.44 -17.96
C SER A 151 -23.03 15.99 -17.32
N GLY A 152 -22.94 16.94 -16.38
CA GLY A 152 -24.08 17.55 -15.71
C GLY A 152 -24.78 16.66 -14.68
N LYS A 153 -24.13 15.56 -14.26
CA LYS A 153 -24.64 14.69 -13.19
C LYS A 153 -24.39 15.34 -11.82
N GLU A 154 -25.22 14.97 -10.84
CA GLU A 154 -24.90 15.23 -9.45
C GLU A 154 -23.67 14.39 -9.05
N VAL A 155 -22.59 15.07 -8.65
CA VAL A 155 -21.34 14.42 -8.30
C VAL A 155 -21.25 14.28 -6.78
N SER A 156 -21.52 13.07 -6.29
CA SER A 156 -21.39 12.71 -4.87
C SER A 156 -19.98 12.24 -4.49
N SER A 157 -19.14 11.90 -5.48
CA SER A 157 -17.76 11.51 -5.26
C SER A 157 -16.88 12.70 -4.89
N ARG A 158 -15.90 12.47 -4.03
CA ARG A 158 -14.87 13.48 -3.71
C ARG A 158 -13.82 13.49 -4.81
N SER A 159 -13.28 14.66 -5.13
CA SER A 159 -12.16 14.75 -6.06
C SER A 159 -10.92 14.08 -5.46
N SER A 160 -10.16 13.40 -6.31
CA SER A 160 -8.92 12.73 -5.91
C SER A 160 -7.88 13.72 -5.37
N ARG A 161 -7.85 14.96 -5.90
CA ARG A 161 -7.00 16.04 -5.38
C ARG A 161 -7.32 16.37 -3.92
N THR A 162 -8.60 16.59 -3.60
CA THR A 162 -9.00 16.94 -2.22
C THR A 162 -8.63 15.85 -1.22
N MET A 163 -8.72 14.58 -1.63
CA MET A 163 -8.30 13.46 -0.78
C MET A 163 -6.78 13.33 -0.70
N TRP A 164 -6.06 13.61 -1.78
CA TRP A 164 -4.60 13.69 -1.74
C TRP A 164 -4.10 14.79 -0.79
N ASP A 165 -4.78 15.94 -0.73
CA ASP A 165 -4.45 16.99 0.24
C ASP A 165 -4.58 16.49 1.70
N GLU A 166 -5.45 15.51 1.97
CA GLU A 166 -5.55 14.89 3.31
C GLU A 166 -4.33 14.04 3.62
N ALA A 167 -3.80 13.30 2.64
CA ALA A 167 -2.56 12.56 2.79
C ALA A 167 -1.37 13.49 3.01
N GLU A 168 -1.30 14.60 2.27
CA GLU A 168 -0.28 15.64 2.47
C GLU A 168 -0.39 16.27 3.86
N ARG A 169 -1.60 16.62 4.31
CA ARG A 169 -1.83 17.15 5.68
C ARG A 169 -1.43 16.13 6.75
N ALA A 170 -1.74 14.85 6.56
CA ALA A 170 -1.34 13.79 7.48
C ALA A 170 0.18 13.68 7.57
N ALA A 171 0.89 13.76 6.43
CA ALA A 171 2.36 13.75 6.40
C ALA A 171 2.95 14.95 7.13
N ILE A 172 2.45 16.16 6.86
CA ILE A 172 2.87 17.40 7.54
C ILE A 172 2.67 17.30 9.05
N ALA A 173 1.51 16.79 9.50
CA ALA A 173 1.19 16.65 10.92
C ALA A 173 2.03 15.59 11.63
N SER A 174 2.52 14.58 10.91
CA SER A 174 3.27 13.45 11.47
C SER A 174 4.75 13.71 11.64
N SER A 175 5.28 14.77 11.02
CA SER A 175 6.71 15.11 11.05
C SER A 175 6.91 16.55 11.53
N PRO A 176 7.48 16.77 12.74
CA PRO A 176 7.79 18.11 13.23
C PRO A 176 8.71 18.91 12.29
N LEU A 177 9.64 18.22 11.62
CA LEU A 177 10.54 18.85 10.64
C LEU A 177 9.77 19.34 9.41
N LEU A 178 8.88 18.51 8.87
CA LEU A 178 8.07 18.86 7.70
C LEU A 178 7.05 19.96 8.05
N SER A 179 6.45 19.90 9.24
CA SER A 179 5.58 20.95 9.78
C SER A 179 6.31 22.30 9.89
N ALA A 180 7.53 22.30 10.42
CA ALA A 180 8.35 23.51 10.49
C ALA A 180 8.73 24.04 9.10
N HIS A 181 8.97 23.16 8.11
CA HIS A 181 9.22 23.58 6.73
C HIS A 181 7.98 24.18 6.08
N HIS A 182 6.83 23.53 6.23
CA HIS A 182 5.55 24.03 5.75
C HIS A 182 5.27 25.45 6.28
N GLN A 183 5.52 25.69 7.58
CA GLN A 183 5.36 27.02 8.17
C GLN A 183 6.27 28.07 7.52
N ARG A 184 7.55 27.75 7.29
CA ARG A 184 8.47 28.66 6.57
C ARG A 184 8.01 28.95 5.15
N THR A 185 7.44 27.96 4.46
CA THR A 185 6.91 28.14 3.10
C THR A 185 5.69 29.06 3.10
N ILE A 186 4.80 28.96 4.11
CA ILE A 186 3.71 29.92 4.33
C ILE A 186 4.26 31.34 4.57
N GLU A 187 5.39 31.45 5.26
CA GLU A 187 6.10 32.72 5.53
C GLU A 187 6.93 33.24 4.35
N GLY A 188 6.90 32.57 3.19
CA GLY A 188 7.53 33.03 1.95
C GLY A 188 8.83 32.32 1.56
N ALA A 189 9.21 31.22 2.23
CA ALA A 189 10.28 30.35 1.73
C ALA A 189 9.87 29.64 0.42
N ASP A 190 10.86 29.17 -0.34
CA ASP A 190 10.62 28.45 -1.60
C ASP A 190 9.76 27.19 -1.38
N PHE A 191 8.78 26.99 -2.28
CA PHE A 191 7.85 25.86 -2.22
C PHE A 191 8.49 24.57 -2.75
N ALA A 192 9.37 24.64 -3.74
CA ALA A 192 9.89 23.44 -4.41
C ALA A 192 10.68 22.48 -3.46
N PRO A 193 11.54 22.97 -2.54
CA PRO A 193 12.18 22.11 -1.55
C PRO A 193 11.18 21.45 -0.60
N PHE A 194 10.19 22.19 -0.12
CA PHE A 194 9.13 21.67 0.74
C PHE A 194 8.31 20.59 0.02
N GLU A 195 7.92 20.84 -1.23
CA GLU A 195 7.14 19.90 -2.02
C GLU A 195 7.89 18.57 -2.22
N ARG A 196 9.21 18.61 -2.48
CA ARG A 196 10.03 17.39 -2.57
C ARG A 196 10.06 16.60 -1.27
N GLU A 197 10.23 17.27 -0.13
CA GLU A 197 10.23 16.62 1.19
C GLU A 197 8.87 16.02 1.52
N LEU A 198 7.79 16.74 1.22
CA LEU A 198 6.41 16.27 1.41
C LEU A 198 6.13 15.00 0.60
N ARG A 199 6.49 14.99 -0.69
CA ARG A 199 6.35 13.81 -1.54
C ARG A 199 7.18 12.64 -1.05
N ALA A 200 8.40 12.89 -0.59
CA ALA A 200 9.26 11.86 -0.04
C ALA A 200 8.65 11.22 1.21
N GLU A 201 8.07 12.00 2.13
CA GLU A 201 7.42 11.50 3.34
C GLU A 201 6.22 10.59 3.00
N VAL A 202 5.36 11.02 2.07
CA VAL A 202 4.22 10.20 1.61
C VAL A 202 4.70 8.92 0.95
N ALA A 203 5.68 9.01 0.06
CA ALA A 203 6.26 7.87 -0.63
C ALA A 203 6.94 6.87 0.34
N ASP A 204 7.62 7.38 1.37
CA ASP A 204 8.25 6.56 2.41
C ASP A 204 7.22 5.81 3.26
N SER A 205 6.07 6.42 3.57
CA SER A 205 4.95 5.73 4.24
C SER A 205 4.41 4.58 3.39
N ILE A 206 4.17 4.81 2.09
CA ILE A 206 3.72 3.74 1.18
C ILE A 206 4.76 2.63 1.08
N LYS A 207 6.04 2.97 0.92
CA LYS A 207 7.14 2.00 0.87
C LYS A 207 7.27 1.20 2.16
N ARG A 208 7.04 1.82 3.32
CA ARG A 208 7.02 1.14 4.62
C ARG A 208 5.92 0.09 4.65
N TRP A 209 4.71 0.43 4.22
CA TRP A 209 3.60 -0.52 4.11
C TRP A 209 3.95 -1.70 3.19
N VAL A 210 4.43 -1.42 1.97
CA VAL A 210 4.84 -2.44 0.99
C VAL A 210 5.91 -3.37 1.59
N SER A 211 6.92 -2.77 2.23
CA SER A 211 8.03 -3.52 2.83
C SER A 211 7.53 -4.43 3.94
N ILE A 212 6.67 -3.95 4.83
CA ILE A 212 6.12 -4.77 5.91
C ILE A 212 5.31 -5.95 5.36
N VAL A 213 4.42 -5.72 4.38
CA VAL A 213 3.60 -6.78 3.77
C VAL A 213 4.46 -7.86 3.11
N CYS A 214 5.48 -7.46 2.36
CA CYS A 214 6.43 -8.39 1.76
C CYS A 214 7.28 -9.11 2.82
N LEU A 215 7.71 -8.41 3.87
CA LEU A 215 8.58 -8.95 4.91
C LEU A 215 7.88 -9.95 5.85
N PHE A 216 6.57 -9.81 6.06
CA PHE A 216 5.77 -10.86 6.71
C PHE A 216 5.84 -12.20 5.97
N GLY A 217 6.08 -12.18 4.66
CA GLY A 217 6.40 -13.36 3.86
C GLY A 217 7.61 -14.10 4.39
N PHE A 218 8.75 -13.45 4.62
CA PHE A 218 9.96 -14.14 5.09
C PHE A 218 9.76 -14.94 6.39
N HIS A 219 8.83 -14.48 7.24
CA HIS A 219 8.50 -15.15 8.49
C HIS A 219 7.43 -16.25 8.34
N GLY A 220 6.86 -16.45 7.16
CA GLY A 220 5.83 -17.45 6.89
C GLY A 220 4.45 -17.10 7.44
N VAL A 221 4.23 -15.86 7.87
CA VAL A 221 3.00 -15.43 8.55
C VAL A 221 1.76 -15.60 7.67
N LEU A 222 1.92 -15.45 6.35
CA LEU A 222 0.85 -15.64 5.35
C LEU A 222 0.98 -16.97 4.59
N GLY A 223 1.63 -17.96 5.19
CA GLY A 223 1.82 -19.28 4.59
C GLY A 223 3.04 -19.43 3.70
N GLU A 224 3.29 -20.67 3.30
CA GLU A 224 4.51 -21.09 2.60
C GLU A 224 4.64 -20.49 1.19
N ASP A 225 3.53 -20.35 0.49
CA ASP A 225 3.54 -19.76 -0.85
C ASP A 225 3.97 -18.28 -0.78
N TRP A 226 3.39 -17.50 0.14
CA TRP A 226 3.80 -16.11 0.39
C TRP A 226 5.23 -16.03 0.91
N ARG A 227 5.69 -17.01 1.70
CA ARG A 227 7.08 -17.05 2.17
C ARG A 227 8.09 -17.02 1.04
N VAL A 228 7.80 -17.70 -0.06
CA VAL A 228 8.73 -17.72 -1.18
C VAL A 228 8.59 -16.51 -2.09
N ILE A 229 7.38 -16.00 -2.32
CA ILE A 229 7.18 -14.90 -3.28
C ILE A 229 7.21 -13.51 -2.65
N GLY A 230 6.95 -13.38 -1.35
CA GLY A 230 6.98 -12.09 -0.64
C GLY A 230 8.35 -11.42 -0.73
N ALA A 231 9.42 -12.21 -0.68
CA ALA A 231 10.78 -11.74 -0.95
C ALA A 231 10.94 -11.16 -2.36
N SER A 232 10.42 -11.86 -3.37
CA SER A 232 10.46 -11.43 -4.78
C SER A 232 9.55 -10.23 -5.07
N ALA A 233 8.51 -10.03 -4.25
CA ALA A 233 7.59 -8.89 -4.36
C ALA A 233 8.16 -7.61 -3.73
N LEU A 234 9.21 -7.72 -2.89
CA LEU A 234 9.87 -6.57 -2.30
C LEU A 234 10.55 -5.73 -3.39
N PRO A 235 10.28 -4.41 -3.48
CA PRO A 235 10.98 -3.53 -4.41
C PRO A 235 12.49 -3.47 -4.11
N ASP A 236 13.31 -3.32 -5.16
CA ASP A 236 14.78 -3.26 -5.02
C ASP A 236 15.25 -2.04 -4.22
N ASP A 237 14.42 -0.99 -4.18
CA ASP A 237 14.62 0.25 -3.43
C ASP A 237 13.79 0.28 -2.12
N ALA A 238 13.40 -0.88 -1.61
CA ALA A 238 12.73 -1.01 -0.33
C ALA A 238 13.56 -0.38 0.79
N LEU A 239 12.86 0.34 1.69
CA LEU A 239 13.47 0.96 2.84
C LEU A 239 13.52 -0.04 4.00
N PRO A 240 14.56 0.02 4.86
CA PRO A 240 14.51 -0.68 6.13
C PRO A 240 13.24 -0.29 6.90
N VAL A 241 12.50 -1.28 7.40
CA VAL A 241 11.29 -1.01 8.19
C VAL A 241 11.69 -0.32 9.48
N ARG A 242 11.40 0.98 9.56
CA ARG A 242 11.48 1.77 10.78
C ARG A 242 10.13 1.69 11.48
N VAL A 243 10.12 1.07 12.65
CA VAL A 243 8.94 1.00 13.52
C VAL A 243 8.60 2.42 13.97
N LEU A 244 7.31 2.75 14.08
CA LEU A 244 6.92 4.04 14.63
C LEU A 244 7.34 4.14 16.10
N PRO A 245 7.76 5.32 16.61
CA PRO A 245 8.24 5.46 18.00
C PRO A 245 7.26 4.91 19.05
N SER A 246 5.94 5.07 18.83
CA SER A 246 4.89 4.54 19.70
C SER A 246 4.80 3.00 19.72
N CYS A 247 5.38 2.33 18.73
CA CYS A 247 5.35 0.89 18.54
C CYS A 247 6.67 0.20 18.92
N GLU A 248 7.75 0.94 19.20
CA GLU A 248 9.05 0.38 19.59
C GLU A 248 8.98 -0.45 20.87
N ALA A 249 8.10 -0.08 21.81
CA ALA A 249 7.87 -0.83 23.04
C ALA A 249 7.24 -2.22 22.81
N GLN A 250 6.74 -2.49 21.60
CA GLN A 250 6.19 -3.78 21.20
C GLN A 250 7.21 -4.66 20.45
N ALA A 251 8.38 -4.11 20.07
CA ALA A 251 9.42 -4.77 19.27
C ALA A 251 10.27 -5.77 20.06
#